data_AF-A0A7H9ATC0-F1
#
_entry.id   AF-A0A7H9ATC0-F1
#
_cell.length_a   1.000
_cell.length_b   1.000
_cell.length_c   1.000
_cell.angle_alpha   90.00
_cell.angle_beta   90.00
_cell.angle_gamma   90.00
#
_symmetry.space_group_name_H-M   'P 1'
#
loop_
_entity.id
_entity.type
_entity.pdbx_description
1 polymer ?
#
loop_
_entity_poly.entity_id
_entity_poly.type
_entity_poly.pdbx_seq_one_letter_code
_entity_poly.pdbx_strand_id
1 'polypeptide(L)'
;MKKAILVLGTFLTLFMVSCEGPVGPPGFDGRDGAPGLDGRDGEEATVFEVTEVNFEYLNDINSHVAAISFTALPSDAVLVYRFDGTTEINGNVENLWSLIPQSFFLPEGTIQYTYTHTPADVEILIDGNFDLSTLSADFTQDQIFRVVIIPGQFASSKSDKSNIVSVMNSLGLGEKDVKKITMP
;
A
#
# COMPACT_ATOMS: atom_id res chain seq x y z
N MET A 1 29.47 42.83 90.95
CA MET A 1 29.60 43.31 89.56
C MET A 1 30.52 42.47 88.66
N LYS A 2 31.58 41.81 89.17
CA LYS A 2 32.51 41.00 88.34
C LYS A 2 31.93 39.71 87.72
N LYS A 3 30.90 39.10 88.32
CA LYS A 3 30.27 37.86 87.80
C LYS A 3 29.24 38.10 86.69
N ALA A 4 28.65 39.30 86.62
CA ALA A 4 27.66 39.65 85.59
C ALA A 4 28.32 39.91 84.22
N ILE A 5 29.55 40.42 84.22
CA ILE A 5 30.34 40.66 83.01
C ILE A 5 30.71 39.34 82.32
N LEU A 6 30.95 38.28 83.09
CA LEU A 6 31.33 36.98 82.55
C LEU A 6 30.16 36.25 81.88
N VAL A 7 28.94 36.39 82.42
CA VAL A 7 27.72 35.82 81.82
C VAL A 7 27.28 36.59 80.56
N LEU A 8 27.45 37.92 80.55
CA LEU A 8 27.10 38.76 79.40
C LEU A 8 28.07 38.57 78.23
N GLY A 9 29.35 38.29 78.50
CA GLY A 9 30.35 37.98 77.47
C GLY A 9 30.09 36.66 76.73
N THR A 10 29.64 35.62 77.44
CA THR A 10 29.35 34.30 76.83
C THR A 10 28.06 34.32 75.99
N PHE A 11 27.07 35.15 76.35
CA PHE A 11 25.84 35.27 75.56
C PHE A 11 26.05 36.06 74.25
N LEU A 12 27.05 36.96 74.21
CA LEU A 12 27.35 37.78 73.04
C LEU A 12 28.05 37.02 71.90
N THR A 13 28.71 35.89 72.21
CA THR A 13 29.41 35.07 71.20
C THR A 13 28.49 34.13 70.40
N LEU A 14 27.26 33.87 70.88
CA LEU A 14 26.29 33.01 70.16
C LEU A 14 25.57 33.72 69.00
N PHE A 15 25.59 35.07 68.95
CA PHE A 15 24.89 35.83 67.90
C PHE A 15 25.72 36.10 66.65
N MET A 16 26.98 35.69 66.61
CA MET A 16 27.89 35.94 65.48
C MET A 16 28.06 34.74 64.53
N VAL A 17 27.39 33.61 64.78
CA VAL A 17 27.41 32.45 63.86
C VAL A 17 26.27 32.61 62.86
N SER A 18 26.41 33.58 61.94
CA SER A 18 25.60 33.62 60.73
C SER A 18 26.20 32.66 59.71
N CYS A 19 25.52 31.54 59.43
CA CYS A 19 25.84 30.68 58.29
C CYS A 19 25.20 31.25 57.01
N GLU A 20 25.64 32.43 56.60
CA GLU A 20 25.45 32.87 55.21
C GLU A 20 26.52 32.17 54.37
N GLY A 21 26.18 30.95 53.90
CA GLY A 21 26.95 30.28 52.87
C GLY A 21 26.77 31.00 51.54
N PRO A 22 27.79 31.04 50.67
CA PRO A 22 27.63 31.59 49.33
C PRO A 22 26.47 30.89 48.61
N VAL A 23 25.69 31.65 47.83
CA VAL A 23 24.69 31.10 46.92
C VAL A 23 25.33 29.98 46.10
N GLY A 24 24.70 28.81 46.09
CA GLY A 24 25.15 27.68 45.30
C GLY A 24 25.23 28.05 43.82
N PRO A 25 26.13 27.42 43.05
CA PRO A 25 26.23 27.68 41.61
C PRO A 25 24.86 27.44 40.93
N PRO A 26 24.56 28.18 39.84
CA PRO A 26 23.38 27.91 39.02
C PRO A 26 23.29 26.43 38.64
N GLY A 27 22.08 25.87 38.67
CA GLY A 27 21.85 24.49 38.23
C GLY A 27 22.31 24.30 36.78
N PHE A 28 22.77 23.10 36.44
CA PHE A 28 23.13 22.78 35.06
C PHE A 28 21.89 22.89 34.15
N ASP A 29 22.11 23.39 32.93
CA ASP A 29 21.08 23.38 31.90
C ASP A 29 20.60 21.94 31.64
N GLY A 30 19.30 21.79 31.39
CA GLY A 30 18.73 20.50 31.00
C GLY A 30 19.34 20.03 29.69
N ARG A 31 19.60 18.72 29.56
CA ARG A 31 20.05 18.15 28.29
C ARG A 31 18.95 18.30 27.25
N ASP A 32 19.33 18.66 26.03
CA ASP A 32 18.43 18.60 24.88
C ASP A 32 17.84 17.19 24.75
N GLY A 33 16.58 17.12 24.34
CA GLY A 33 15.92 15.86 24.02
C GLY A 33 16.64 15.15 22.87
N ALA A 34 16.63 13.82 22.88
CA ALA A 34 17.15 13.05 21.75
C ALA A 34 16.38 13.43 20.47
N PRO A 35 17.04 13.42 19.29
CA PRO A 35 16.34 13.51 18.02
C PRO A 35 15.23 12.47 17.93
N GLY A 36 14.11 12.84 17.30
CA GLY A 36 13.04 11.88 16.99
C GLY A 36 13.56 10.75 16.10
N LEU A 37 12.92 9.58 16.17
CA LEU A 37 13.18 8.49 15.24
C LEU A 37 12.76 8.91 13.83
N ASP A 38 13.56 8.56 12.83
CA ASP A 38 13.17 8.71 11.43
C ASP A 38 11.88 7.92 11.14
N GLY A 39 11.02 8.45 10.28
CA GLY A 39 9.81 7.75 9.82
C GLY A 39 10.16 6.49 9.02
N ARG A 40 9.24 5.52 8.96
CA ARG A 40 9.38 4.38 8.05
C ARG A 40 9.32 4.85 6.59
N ASP A 41 10.07 4.20 5.72
CA ASP A 41 9.93 4.36 4.27
C ASP A 41 8.46 4.15 3.86
N GLY A 42 7.95 4.99 2.97
CA GLY A 42 6.55 4.95 2.54
C GLY A 42 6.23 3.69 1.76
N GLU A 43 5.03 3.14 1.95
CA GLU A 43 4.51 2.06 1.11
C GLU A 43 4.32 2.55 -0.33
N GLU A 44 4.98 1.89 -1.29
CA GLU A 44 4.92 2.26 -2.70
C GLU A 44 3.85 1.43 -3.43
N ALA A 45 3.00 2.12 -4.20
CA ALA A 45 2.11 1.46 -5.12
C ALA A 45 2.88 0.73 -6.22
N THR A 46 2.36 -0.42 -6.65
CA THR A 46 2.97 -1.21 -7.73
C THR A 46 1.94 -1.61 -8.77
N VAL A 47 2.34 -1.59 -10.04
CA VAL A 47 1.55 -2.11 -11.16
C VAL A 47 2.35 -3.19 -11.88
N PHE A 48 1.75 -4.36 -12.06
CA PHE A 48 2.28 -5.44 -12.87
C PHE A 48 1.49 -5.55 -14.16
N GLU A 49 2.16 -5.65 -15.31
CA GLU A 49 1.57 -6.08 -16.58
C GLU A 49 2.02 -7.51 -16.84
N VAL A 50 1.06 -8.43 -16.87
CA VAL A 50 1.31 -9.86 -17.04
C VAL A 50 0.81 -10.28 -18.41
N THR A 51 1.73 -10.77 -19.24
CA THR A 51 1.44 -11.25 -20.60
C THR A 51 1.42 -12.77 -20.64
N GLU A 52 0.82 -13.32 -21.70
CA GLU A 52 0.76 -14.78 -21.96
C GLU A 52 0.02 -15.53 -20.84
N VAL A 53 -1.04 -14.91 -20.30
CA VAL A 53 -1.86 -15.54 -19.27
C VAL A 53 -2.82 -16.54 -19.91
N ASN A 54 -2.52 -17.81 -19.68
CA ASN A 54 -3.30 -18.95 -20.15
C ASN A 54 -4.11 -19.52 -18.98
N PHE A 55 -5.40 -19.74 -19.20
CA PHE A 55 -6.30 -20.30 -18.21
C PHE A 55 -6.38 -21.82 -18.31
N GLU A 56 -6.46 -22.48 -17.16
CA GLU A 56 -6.72 -23.91 -17.02
C GLU A 56 -8.22 -24.15 -16.79
N TYR A 57 -8.81 -25.09 -17.55
CA TYR A 57 -10.19 -25.50 -17.35
C TYR A 57 -10.32 -26.48 -16.16
N LEU A 58 -11.11 -26.08 -15.15
CA LEU A 58 -11.45 -26.89 -14.00
C LEU A 58 -12.86 -27.48 -14.15
N ASN A 59 -12.91 -28.78 -14.45
CA ASN A 59 -14.15 -29.49 -14.77
C ASN A 59 -15.11 -29.66 -13.57
N ASP A 60 -14.61 -29.64 -12.35
CA ASP A 60 -15.40 -29.77 -11.11
C ASP A 60 -16.27 -28.54 -10.83
N ILE A 61 -15.81 -27.35 -11.24
CA ILE A 61 -16.53 -26.08 -11.09
C ILE A 61 -17.04 -25.50 -12.41
N ASN A 62 -16.67 -26.09 -13.56
CA ASN A 62 -17.00 -25.59 -14.90
C ASN A 62 -16.51 -24.13 -15.11
N SER A 63 -15.26 -23.86 -14.72
CA SER A 63 -14.65 -22.53 -14.83
C SER A 63 -13.23 -22.64 -15.38
N HIS A 64 -12.76 -21.58 -16.03
CA HIS A 64 -11.36 -21.42 -16.39
C HIS A 64 -10.65 -20.58 -15.35
N VAL A 65 -9.46 -20.97 -14.89
CA VAL A 65 -8.73 -20.30 -13.80
C VAL A 65 -7.30 -19.98 -14.21
N ALA A 66 -6.83 -18.79 -13.84
CA ALA A 66 -5.43 -18.39 -13.92
C ALA A 66 -5.03 -17.64 -12.64
N ALA A 67 -3.82 -17.91 -12.13
CA ALA A 67 -3.31 -17.27 -10.92
C ALA A 67 -2.07 -16.42 -11.22
N ILE A 68 -2.02 -15.21 -10.68
CA ILE A 68 -0.90 -14.28 -10.79
C ILE A 68 -0.38 -13.98 -9.38
N SER A 69 0.86 -14.37 -9.09
CA SER A 69 1.49 -14.13 -7.79
C SER A 69 2.11 -12.74 -7.69
N PHE A 70 2.04 -12.14 -6.51
CA PHE A 70 2.68 -10.89 -6.16
C PHE A 70 2.98 -10.83 -4.65
N THR A 71 3.39 -9.66 -4.15
CA THR A 71 3.50 -9.42 -2.70
C THR A 71 2.81 -8.11 -2.37
N ALA A 72 1.80 -8.19 -1.51
CA ALA A 72 1.04 -7.07 -0.97
C ALA A 72 0.91 -7.20 0.54
N LEU A 73 0.43 -6.14 1.19
CA LEU A 73 0.01 -6.18 2.59
C LEU A 73 -1.49 -6.53 2.68
N PRO A 74 -1.96 -7.11 3.81
CA PRO A 74 -3.39 -7.32 4.05
C PRO A 74 -4.24 -6.04 4.04
N SER A 75 -3.61 -4.88 4.21
CA SER A 75 -4.25 -3.56 4.13
C SER A 75 -4.41 -3.03 2.72
N ASP A 76 -3.73 -3.62 1.74
CA ASP A 76 -3.67 -3.10 0.38
C ASP A 76 -4.93 -3.50 -0.40
N ALA A 77 -5.35 -2.62 -1.30
CA ALA A 77 -6.39 -2.95 -2.26
C ALA A 77 -5.74 -3.45 -3.56
N VAL A 78 -6.34 -4.48 -4.16
CA VAL A 78 -5.92 -5.04 -5.44
C VAL A 78 -6.98 -4.73 -6.48
N LEU A 79 -6.56 -4.22 -7.65
CA LEU A 79 -7.41 -4.06 -8.83
C LEU A 79 -6.82 -4.83 -10.00
N VAL A 80 -7.68 -5.44 -10.81
CA VAL A 80 -7.28 -6.17 -12.02
C VAL A 80 -7.96 -5.57 -13.24
N TYR A 81 -7.15 -5.27 -14.25
CA TYR A 81 -7.61 -4.80 -15.56
C TYR A 81 -7.24 -5.81 -16.62
N ARG A 82 -8.15 -6.08 -17.54
CA ARG A 82 -7.91 -6.87 -18.75
C ARG A 82 -7.57 -5.94 -19.92
N PHE A 83 -6.64 -6.37 -20.76
CA PHE A 83 -6.34 -5.69 -22.01
C PHE A 83 -7.44 -5.98 -23.05
N ASP A 84 -8.05 -4.93 -23.58
CA ASP A 84 -9.13 -5.01 -24.57
C ASP A 84 -8.67 -4.64 -25.99
N GLY A 85 -7.36 -4.45 -26.19
CA GLY A 85 -6.76 -4.13 -27.48
C GLY A 85 -6.21 -2.69 -27.54
N THR A 86 -6.06 -2.19 -28.75
CA THR A 86 -5.55 -0.83 -28.99
C THR A 86 -6.52 0.00 -29.80
N THR A 87 -6.44 1.32 -29.66
CA THR A 87 -7.19 2.29 -30.45
C THR A 87 -6.28 3.44 -30.89
N GLU A 88 -6.57 4.06 -32.02
CA GLU A 88 -5.87 5.27 -32.45
C GLU A 88 -6.62 6.52 -31.98
N ILE A 89 -5.92 7.40 -31.25
CA ILE A 89 -6.44 8.70 -30.81
C ILE A 89 -5.42 9.77 -31.22
N ASN A 90 -5.85 10.72 -32.05
CA ASN A 90 -5.01 11.82 -32.53
C ASN A 90 -3.67 11.38 -33.17
N GLY A 91 -3.67 10.22 -33.83
CA GLY A 91 -2.49 9.64 -34.47
C GLY A 91 -1.54 8.89 -33.54
N ASN A 92 -1.91 8.70 -32.27
CA ASN A 92 -1.19 7.85 -31.31
C ASN A 92 -1.98 6.58 -31.04
N VAL A 93 -1.27 5.46 -30.90
CA VAL A 93 -1.86 4.19 -30.47
C VAL A 93 -1.95 4.18 -28.95
N GLU A 94 -3.15 3.97 -28.45
CA GLU A 94 -3.46 3.90 -27.02
C GLU A 94 -3.96 2.50 -26.66
N ASN A 95 -3.58 2.01 -25.48
CA ASN A 95 -4.01 0.72 -24.95
C ASN A 95 -5.36 0.84 -24.26
N LEU A 96 -6.28 -0.07 -24.57
CA LEU A 96 -7.58 -0.18 -23.93
C LEU A 96 -7.49 -1.16 -22.76
N TRP A 97 -7.87 -0.69 -21.58
CA TRP A 97 -7.90 -1.47 -20.35
C TRP A 97 -9.28 -1.38 -19.73
N SER A 98 -9.81 -2.51 -19.33
CA SER A 98 -11.10 -2.60 -18.66
C SER A 98 -10.98 -3.28 -17.31
N LEU A 99 -11.60 -2.68 -16.31
CA LEU A 99 -11.63 -3.22 -14.95
C LEU A 99 -12.48 -4.50 -14.89
N ILE A 100 -12.00 -5.52 -14.19
CA ILE A 100 -12.75 -6.74 -13.87
C ILE A 100 -13.66 -6.47 -12.65
N PRO A 101 -14.94 -6.90 -12.63
CA PRO A 101 -15.55 -7.87 -13.53
C PRO A 101 -16.00 -7.36 -14.90
N GLN A 102 -16.00 -8.25 -15.90
CA GLN A 102 -16.51 -8.00 -17.25
C GLN A 102 -17.38 -9.17 -17.72
N SER A 103 -18.51 -8.88 -18.37
CA SER A 103 -19.42 -9.88 -18.93
C SER A 103 -19.40 -9.88 -20.45
N PHE A 104 -19.44 -11.07 -21.05
CA PHE A 104 -19.49 -11.26 -22.50
C PHE A 104 -20.68 -12.15 -22.87
N PHE A 105 -21.43 -11.73 -23.89
CA PHE A 105 -22.62 -12.45 -24.38
C PHE A 105 -22.26 -13.20 -25.66
N LEU A 106 -22.28 -14.52 -25.58
CA LEU A 106 -21.99 -15.46 -26.67
C LEU A 106 -23.28 -16.10 -27.18
N PRO A 107 -23.26 -16.73 -28.37
CA PRO A 107 -24.38 -17.53 -28.85
C PRO A 107 -24.80 -18.67 -27.89
N GLU A 108 -23.84 -19.26 -27.18
CA GLU A 108 -24.05 -20.39 -26.25
C GLU A 108 -24.58 -19.95 -24.88
N GLY A 109 -24.30 -18.69 -24.49
CA GLY A 109 -24.62 -18.19 -23.16
C GLY A 109 -23.84 -16.94 -22.80
N THR A 110 -23.60 -16.74 -21.51
CA THR A 110 -22.84 -15.60 -20.99
C THR A 110 -21.66 -16.12 -20.21
N ILE A 111 -20.50 -15.50 -20.40
CA ILE A 111 -19.35 -15.66 -19.53
C ILE A 111 -19.07 -14.36 -18.77
N GLN A 112 -18.36 -14.47 -17.67
CA GLN A 112 -17.89 -13.34 -16.90
C GLN A 112 -16.47 -13.59 -16.41
N TYR A 113 -15.57 -12.62 -16.63
CA TYR A 113 -14.30 -12.57 -15.91
C TYR A 113 -14.57 -12.03 -14.51
N THR A 114 -14.08 -12.73 -13.51
CA THR A 114 -14.11 -12.33 -12.10
C THR A 114 -12.71 -12.55 -11.50
N TYR A 115 -12.48 -12.03 -10.29
CA TYR A 115 -11.26 -12.35 -9.57
C TYR A 115 -11.48 -12.36 -8.06
N THR A 116 -10.63 -13.12 -7.37
CA THR A 116 -10.43 -13.05 -5.93
C THR A 116 -8.94 -12.90 -5.65
N HIS A 117 -8.54 -12.37 -4.49
CA HIS A 117 -7.12 -12.17 -4.20
C HIS A 117 -6.78 -12.40 -2.73
N THR A 118 -5.52 -12.72 -2.51
CA THR A 118 -4.86 -12.71 -1.22
C THR A 118 -3.72 -11.68 -1.24
N PRO A 119 -2.99 -11.46 -0.14
CA PRO A 119 -1.77 -10.65 -0.18
C PRO A 119 -0.64 -11.27 -1.03
N ALA A 120 -0.78 -12.52 -1.49
CA ALA A 120 0.24 -13.25 -2.24
C ALA A 120 -0.11 -13.47 -3.71
N ASP A 121 -1.38 -13.38 -4.08
CA ASP A 121 -1.83 -13.69 -5.44
C ASP A 121 -3.21 -13.09 -5.76
N VAL A 122 -3.52 -13.10 -7.05
CA VAL A 122 -4.86 -12.95 -7.57
C VAL A 122 -5.21 -14.16 -8.40
N GLU A 123 -6.39 -14.71 -8.17
CA GLU A 123 -7.00 -15.77 -8.96
C GLU A 123 -8.08 -15.13 -9.83
N ILE A 124 -7.91 -15.24 -11.15
CA ILE A 124 -8.85 -14.76 -12.16
C ILE A 124 -9.64 -15.97 -12.65
N LEU A 125 -10.95 -15.84 -12.70
CA LEU A 125 -11.86 -16.89 -13.12
C LEU A 125 -12.66 -16.42 -14.34
N ILE A 126 -12.93 -17.34 -15.26
CA ILE A 126 -13.97 -17.20 -16.28
C ILE A 126 -15.09 -18.17 -15.93
N ASP A 127 -16.19 -17.62 -15.43
CA ASP A 127 -17.41 -18.34 -15.12
C ASP A 127 -18.44 -18.17 -16.22
N GLY A 128 -19.41 -19.07 -16.30
CA GLY A 128 -20.47 -18.98 -17.30
C GLY A 128 -21.67 -19.86 -17.00
N ASN A 129 -22.72 -19.69 -17.80
CA ASN A 129 -24.00 -20.40 -17.65
C ASN A 129 -24.20 -21.55 -18.66
N PHE A 130 -23.12 -22.04 -19.25
CA PHE A 130 -23.07 -23.16 -20.20
C PHE A 130 -21.77 -23.97 -19.99
N ASP A 131 -21.60 -25.08 -20.71
CA ASP A 131 -20.38 -25.91 -20.66
C ASP A 131 -19.17 -25.14 -21.20
N LEU A 132 -18.21 -24.82 -20.32
CA LEU A 132 -17.04 -24.04 -20.66
C LEU A 132 -15.86 -24.88 -21.17
N SER A 133 -15.98 -26.21 -21.22
CA SER A 133 -14.90 -27.08 -21.72
C SER A 133 -14.50 -26.80 -23.17
N THR A 134 -15.39 -26.15 -23.93
CA THR A 134 -15.16 -25.76 -25.33
C THR A 134 -15.07 -24.24 -25.53
N LEU A 135 -14.83 -23.46 -24.48
CA LEU A 135 -14.70 -22.01 -24.59
C LEU A 135 -13.54 -21.62 -25.53
N SER A 136 -13.74 -20.59 -26.36
CA SER A 136 -12.72 -20.17 -27.34
C SER A 136 -11.39 -19.81 -26.69
N ALA A 137 -10.30 -20.13 -27.39
CA ALA A 137 -8.95 -19.69 -27.03
C ALA A 137 -8.83 -18.16 -26.94
N ASP A 138 -9.65 -17.41 -27.67
CA ASP A 138 -9.65 -15.94 -27.63
C ASP A 138 -9.95 -15.37 -26.24
N PHE A 139 -10.63 -16.14 -25.38
CA PHE A 139 -10.90 -15.78 -23.99
C PHE A 139 -9.91 -16.40 -23.00
N THR A 140 -9.33 -17.56 -23.35
CA THR A 140 -8.61 -18.39 -22.37
C THR A 140 -7.10 -18.37 -22.55
N GLN A 141 -6.59 -18.01 -23.73
CA GLN A 141 -5.17 -18.08 -24.06
C GLN A 141 -4.60 -16.71 -24.40
N ASP A 142 -3.31 -16.52 -24.13
CA ASP A 142 -2.52 -15.33 -24.43
C ASP A 142 -3.15 -14.01 -23.94
N GLN A 143 -3.88 -14.08 -22.82
CA GLN A 143 -4.52 -12.90 -22.24
C GLN A 143 -3.46 -12.00 -21.57
N ILE A 144 -3.77 -10.70 -21.51
CA ILE A 144 -2.90 -9.70 -20.88
C ILE A 144 -3.69 -9.00 -19.78
N PHE A 145 -3.10 -8.93 -18.58
CA PHE A 145 -3.70 -8.27 -17.44
C PHE A 145 -2.76 -7.23 -16.83
N ARG A 146 -3.34 -6.21 -16.21
CA ARG A 146 -2.63 -5.33 -15.27
C ARG A 146 -3.19 -5.51 -13.87
N VAL A 147 -2.32 -5.83 -12.92
CA VAL A 147 -2.63 -5.94 -11.50
C VAL A 147 -2.05 -4.73 -10.78
N VAL A 148 -2.91 -3.95 -10.14
CA VAL A 148 -2.53 -2.74 -9.39
C VAL A 148 -2.67 -3.01 -7.91
N ILE A 149 -1.57 -2.90 -7.17
CA ILE A 149 -1.53 -2.95 -5.71
C ILE A 149 -1.53 -1.51 -5.19
N ILE A 150 -2.60 -1.15 -4.51
CA ILE A 150 -2.82 0.17 -3.92
C ILE A 150 -2.57 0.06 -2.41
N PRO A 151 -1.55 0.73 -1.87
CA PRO A 151 -1.30 0.70 -0.44
C PRO A 151 -2.52 1.19 0.34
N GLY A 152 -2.82 0.57 1.47
CA GLY A 152 -4.06 0.82 2.22
C GLY A 152 -4.32 2.30 2.53
N GLN A 153 -3.25 3.07 2.80
CA GLN A 153 -3.32 4.52 3.03
C GLN A 153 -3.82 5.33 1.81
N PHE A 154 -3.71 4.80 0.61
CA PHE A 154 -4.17 5.40 -0.65
C PHE A 154 -5.44 4.75 -1.20
N ALA A 155 -5.93 3.65 -0.62
CA ALA A 155 -7.12 2.94 -1.09
C ALA A 155 -8.37 3.82 -1.08
N SER A 156 -8.47 4.77 -0.13
CA SER A 156 -9.58 5.73 -0.01
C SER A 156 -9.49 6.93 -0.96
N SER A 157 -8.48 6.99 -1.84
CA SER A 157 -8.33 8.08 -2.82
C SER A 157 -9.51 8.15 -3.78
N LYS A 158 -9.98 9.36 -4.08
CA LYS A 158 -11.13 9.64 -4.97
C LYS A 158 -10.85 9.44 -6.47
N SER A 159 -9.90 8.58 -6.85
CA SER A 159 -9.65 8.28 -8.26
C SER A 159 -10.71 7.34 -8.83
N ASP A 160 -10.98 7.49 -10.13
CA ASP A 160 -11.87 6.61 -10.86
C ASP A 160 -11.19 5.26 -11.06
N LYS A 161 -11.61 4.26 -10.29
CA LYS A 161 -11.03 2.92 -10.33
C LYS A 161 -11.34 2.17 -11.62
N SER A 162 -12.33 2.60 -12.41
CA SER A 162 -12.59 1.99 -13.71
C SER A 162 -11.54 2.37 -14.76
N ASN A 163 -10.80 3.46 -14.54
CA ASN A 163 -9.78 3.96 -15.44
C ASN A 163 -8.38 3.79 -14.84
N ILE A 164 -7.61 2.83 -15.36
CA ILE A 164 -6.26 2.53 -14.86
C ILE A 164 -5.32 3.74 -14.89
N VAL A 165 -5.44 4.62 -15.90
CA VAL A 165 -4.61 5.84 -16.00
C VAL A 165 -4.95 6.79 -14.85
N SER A 166 -6.23 6.92 -14.47
CA SER A 166 -6.65 7.70 -13.30
C SER A 166 -6.06 7.13 -12.00
N VAL A 167 -6.08 5.80 -11.85
CA VAL A 167 -5.52 5.11 -10.69
C VAL A 167 -4.01 5.34 -10.60
N MET A 168 -3.25 5.05 -11.66
CA MET A 168 -1.80 5.23 -11.69
C MET A 168 -1.40 6.68 -11.41
N ASN A 169 -2.06 7.65 -12.04
CA ASN A 169 -1.79 9.07 -11.81
C ASN A 169 -2.06 9.47 -10.35
N SER A 170 -3.11 8.92 -9.71
CA SER A 170 -3.40 9.19 -8.30
C SER A 170 -2.36 8.63 -7.33
N LEU A 171 -1.55 7.68 -7.80
CA LEU A 171 -0.45 7.03 -7.06
C LEU A 171 0.91 7.60 -7.47
N GLY A 172 0.95 8.59 -8.37
CA GLY A 172 2.20 9.17 -8.89
C GLY A 172 2.96 8.26 -9.85
N LEU A 173 2.31 7.26 -10.43
CA LEU A 173 2.90 6.29 -11.35
C LEU A 173 2.58 6.65 -12.81
N GLY A 174 3.49 6.31 -13.72
CA GLY A 174 3.26 6.35 -15.16
C GLY A 174 3.60 5.02 -15.85
N GLU A 175 3.44 4.96 -17.18
CA GLU A 175 3.69 3.74 -17.98
C GLU A 175 5.10 3.16 -17.80
N LYS A 176 6.11 4.01 -17.56
CA LYS A 176 7.50 3.59 -17.29
C LYS A 176 7.66 2.80 -15.98
N ASP A 177 6.71 2.93 -15.06
CA ASP A 177 6.73 2.32 -13.73
C ASP A 177 6.00 0.97 -13.71
N VAL A 178 5.33 0.60 -14.82
CA VAL A 178 4.64 -0.68 -14.98
C VAL A 178 5.66 -1.82 -15.13
N LYS A 179 5.65 -2.76 -14.19
CA LYS A 179 6.55 -3.92 -14.18
C LYS A 179 5.99 -5.01 -15.08
N LYS A 180 6.70 -5.32 -16.18
CA LYS A 180 6.28 -6.37 -17.13
C LYS A 180 6.76 -7.74 -16.66
N ILE A 181 5.85 -8.70 -16.67
CA ILE A 181 6.08 -10.10 -16.31
C ILE A 181 5.43 -10.97 -17.39
N THR A 182 6.09 -12.06 -17.76
CA THR A 182 5.52 -13.05 -18.69
C THR A 182 5.33 -14.35 -17.92
N MET A 183 4.15 -14.96 -18.04
CA MET A 183 3.92 -16.28 -17.43
C MET A 183 4.66 -17.37 -18.25
N PRO A 184 5.28 -18.35 -17.57
CA PRO A 184 6.02 -19.43 -18.22
C PRO A 184 5.13 -20.44 -18.94
#